data_AF-A0A1H3VE93-F1
#
_entry.id   AF-A0A1H3VE93-F1
#
_cell.length_a   1.000
_cell.length_b   1.000
_cell.length_c   1.000
_cell.angle_alpha   90.00
_cell.angle_beta   90.00
_cell.angle_gamma   90.00
#
_symmetry.space_group_name_H-M   'P 1'
#
loop_
_entity.id
_entity.type
_entity.pdbx_description
1 polymer ?
#
loop_
_entity_poly.entity_id
_entity_poly.type
_entity_poly.pdbx_seq_one_letter_code
_entity_poly.pdbx_strand_id
1 'polypeptide(L)'
;MDNDLENMTYDELIAEVKKLREGIRKHRDSSGHNLCWFHPDLWNLLPEKYETKIEVPDWPQFMEGCVRYRKSLDEQNPNTLEQMKLLDK
;
A
#
# COMPACT_ATOMS: atom_id res chain seq x y z
N MET A 1 22.34 0.37 -2.06
CA MET A 1 20.92 -0.03 -2.10
C MET A 1 20.86 -1.17 -3.08
N ASP A 2 20.21 -2.28 -2.73
CA ASP A 2 20.10 -3.48 -3.59
C ASP A 2 21.43 -4.19 -3.96
N ASN A 3 22.51 -3.96 -3.21
CA ASN A 3 23.82 -4.57 -3.49
C ASN A 3 23.83 -6.09 -3.23
N ASP A 4 22.86 -6.60 -2.48
CA ASP A 4 22.64 -8.02 -2.27
C ASP A 4 22.31 -8.75 -3.58
N LEU A 5 21.66 -8.07 -4.53
CA LEU A 5 21.29 -8.64 -5.83
C LEU A 5 22.51 -9.06 -6.67
N GLU A 6 23.65 -8.37 -6.52
CA GLU A 6 24.88 -8.66 -7.27
C GLU A 6 25.48 -10.02 -6.90
N ASN A 7 25.15 -10.54 -5.71
CA ASN A 7 25.66 -11.79 -5.18
C ASN A 7 24.66 -12.95 -5.32
N MET A 8 23.46 -12.70 -5.85
CA MET A 8 22.45 -13.72 -6.06
C MET A 8 22.69 -14.48 -7.36
N THR A 9 22.48 -15.80 -7.31
CA THR A 9 22.34 -16.64 -8.50
C THR A 9 21.08 -16.26 -9.29
N TYR A 10 21.00 -16.73 -10.53
CA TYR A 10 19.82 -16.54 -11.37
C TYR A 10 18.53 -17.06 -10.71
N ASP A 11 18.59 -18.24 -10.08
CA ASP A 11 17.43 -18.84 -9.42
C ASP A 11 17.01 -18.05 -8.17
N GLU A 12 17.98 -17.52 -7.42
CA GLU A 12 17.71 -16.64 -6.27
C GLU A 12 17.09 -15.30 -6.71
N LEU A 13 17.57 -14.70 -7.80
CA LEU A 13 16.96 -13.50 -8.38
C LEU A 13 15.51 -13.74 -8.81
N ILE A 14 15.22 -14.87 -9.45
CA ILE A 14 13.85 -15.24 -9.82
C ILE A 14 12.99 -15.39 -8.56
N ALA A 15 13.50 -16.08 -7.54
CA ALA A 15 12.78 -16.30 -6.30
C ALA A 15 12.47 -14.96 -5.59
N GLU A 16 13.45 -14.07 -5.52
CA GLU A 16 13.30 -12.76 -4.87
C GLU A 16 12.29 -11.89 -5.62
N VAL A 17 12.37 -11.81 -6.96
CA VAL A 17 11.38 -11.08 -7.77
C VAL A 17 9.98 -11.63 -7.60
N LYS A 18 9.81 -12.96 -7.50
CA LYS A 18 8.50 -13.58 -7.25
C LYS A 18 7.96 -13.18 -5.87
N LYS A 19 8.79 -13.24 -4.82
CA LYS A 19 8.45 -12.82 -3.46
C LYS A 19 8.03 -11.35 -3.42
N LEU A 20 8.80 -10.44 -4.03
CA LEU A 20 8.48 -9.02 -4.09
C LEU A 20 7.16 -8.75 -4.82
N ARG A 21 6.95 -9.40 -5.97
CA ARG A 21 5.68 -9.27 -6.73
C ARG A 21 4.48 -9.79 -5.95
N GLU A 22 4.66 -10.84 -5.16
CA GLU A 22 3.59 -11.37 -4.31
C GLU A 22 3.18 -10.38 -3.22
N GLY A 23 4.15 -9.75 -2.57
CA GLY A 23 3.89 -8.66 -1.63
C GLY A 23 3.09 -7.51 -2.23
N ILE A 24 3.49 -7.06 -3.43
CA ILE A 24 2.79 -6.00 -4.18
C ILE A 24 1.35 -6.42 -4.50
N ARG A 25 1.13 -7.66 -4.96
CA ARG A 25 -0.22 -8.16 -5.27
C ARG A 25 -1.09 -8.22 -4.02
N LYS A 26 -0.58 -8.77 -2.91
CA LYS A 26 -1.31 -8.83 -1.63
C LYS A 26 -1.73 -7.43 -1.17
N HIS A 27 -0.86 -6.43 -1.29
CA HIS A 27 -1.21 -5.05 -0.95
C HIS A 27 -2.21 -4.44 -1.94
N ARG A 28 -2.01 -4.60 -3.26
CA ARG A 28 -2.93 -4.14 -4.30
C ARG A 28 -4.35 -4.69 -4.12
N ASP A 29 -4.45 -5.96 -3.75
CA ASP A 29 -5.73 -6.68 -3.59
C ASP A 29 -6.35 -6.46 -2.20
N SER A 30 -5.74 -5.62 -1.35
CA SER A 30 -6.28 -5.26 -0.03
C SER A 30 -7.46 -4.28 -0.14
N SER A 31 -8.32 -4.27 0.87
CA SER A 31 -9.49 -3.40 0.94
C SER A 31 -9.76 -2.87 2.35
N GLY A 32 -10.54 -1.81 2.45
CA GLY A 32 -10.90 -1.19 3.73
C GLY A 32 -9.69 -0.69 4.50
N HIS A 33 -9.61 -1.04 5.79
CA HIS A 33 -8.48 -0.65 6.66
C HIS A 33 -7.14 -1.26 6.23
N ASN A 34 -7.15 -2.31 5.39
CA ASN A 34 -5.94 -2.88 4.81
C ASN A 34 -5.35 -2.03 3.66
N LEU A 35 -5.88 -0.82 3.41
CA LEU A 35 -5.25 0.19 2.55
C LEU A 35 -4.57 1.31 3.37
N CYS A 36 -4.54 1.19 4.70
CA CYS A 36 -3.94 2.19 5.57
C CYS A 36 -2.41 2.24 5.40
N TRP A 37 -1.77 3.34 5.78
CA TRP A 37 -0.32 3.55 5.60
C TRP A 37 0.57 2.47 6.27
N PHE A 38 0.06 1.74 7.26
CA PHE A 38 0.83 0.78 8.05
C PHE A 38 0.81 -0.63 7.44
N HIS A 39 1.83 -0.94 6.63
CA HIS A 39 2.04 -2.23 5.97
C HIS A 39 3.39 -2.87 6.31
N PRO A 40 3.62 -3.28 7.58
CA PRO A 40 4.92 -3.81 8.00
C PRO A 40 5.35 -5.03 7.18
N ASP A 41 4.41 -5.93 6.81
CA ASP A 41 4.72 -7.09 5.97
C ASP A 41 5.28 -6.71 4.60
N LEU A 42 4.76 -5.65 3.97
CA LEU A 42 5.22 -5.19 2.65
C LEU A 42 6.60 -4.58 2.75
N TRP A 43 6.81 -3.69 3.72
CA TRP A 43 8.09 -3.01 3.93
C TRP A 43 9.20 -3.96 4.38
N ASN A 44 8.86 -5.01 5.14
CA ASN A 44 9.79 -6.05 5.57
C ASN A 44 10.29 -6.96 4.44
N LEU A 45 9.77 -6.82 3.21
CA LEU A 45 10.31 -7.54 2.05
C LEU A 45 11.63 -6.95 1.57
N LEU A 46 11.90 -5.68 1.87
CA LEU A 46 13.17 -5.04 1.54
C LEU A 46 14.29 -5.53 2.46
N PRO A 47 15.53 -5.67 1.95
CA PRO A 47 16.66 -6.13 2.75
C PRO A 47 17.09 -5.10 3.79
N GLU A 48 16.87 -3.80 3.54
CA GLU A 48 17.18 -2.75 4.50
C GLU A 48 16.22 -2.76 5.69
N LYS A 49 16.77 -2.85 6.90
CA LYS A 49 16.02 -2.57 8.13
C LYS A 49 15.86 -1.07 8.27
N TYR A 50 14.70 -0.56 7.88
CA TYR A 50 14.40 0.85 7.90
C TYR A 50 13.74 1.24 9.23
N GLU A 51 14.50 1.83 10.14
CA GLU A 51 13.96 2.54 11.31
C GLU A 51 13.63 3.99 10.92
N THR A 52 12.52 4.20 10.22
CA THR A 52 12.01 5.56 10.07
C THR A 52 11.32 6.02 11.33
N LYS A 53 11.65 7.25 11.76
CA LYS A 53 10.68 8.05 12.49
C LYS A 53 9.53 8.33 11.54
N ILE A 54 8.40 7.66 11.78
CA ILE A 54 7.16 7.93 11.05
C ILE A 54 6.72 9.34 11.44
N GLU A 55 6.88 10.28 10.51
CA GLU A 55 6.34 11.62 10.66
C GLU A 55 4.93 11.65 10.07
N VAL A 56 3.94 11.68 10.95
CA VAL A 56 2.54 11.90 10.57
C VAL A 56 2.26 13.39 10.72
N PRO A 57 1.58 14.03 9.75
CA PRO A 57 1.08 15.39 9.91
C PRO A 57 0.26 15.57 11.18
N ASP A 58 0.06 16.81 11.60
CA ASP A 58 -0.92 17.08 12.65
C ASP A 58 -2.32 16.60 12.22
N TRP A 59 -3.17 16.36 13.21
CA TRP A 59 -4.47 15.76 12.97
C TRP A 59 -5.32 16.53 11.93
N PRO A 60 -5.43 17.88 11.99
CA PRO A 60 -6.16 18.63 10.97
C PRO A 60 -5.62 18.41 9.55
N GLN A 61 -4.30 18.49 9.36
CA GLN A 61 -3.66 18.31 8.05
C GLN A 61 -3.83 16.89 7.53
N PHE A 62 -3.69 15.89 8.41
CA PHE A 62 -3.90 14.48 8.04
C PHE A 62 -5.33 14.24 7.54
N MET A 63 -6.33 14.74 8.27
CA MET A 63 -7.73 14.55 7.92
C MET A 63 -8.13 15.25 6.61
N GLU A 64 -7.56 16.41 6.30
CA GLU A 64 -7.75 17.04 4.99
C GLU A 64 -7.30 16.14 3.84
N GLY A 65 -6.14 15.48 3.99
CA GLY A 65 -5.62 14.52 3.02
C GLY A 65 -6.59 13.35 2.79
N CYS A 66 -7.11 12.77 3.87
CA CYS A 66 -8.11 11.69 3.79
C CYS A 66 -9.37 12.12 3.04
N VAL A 67 -9.89 13.33 3.31
CA VAL A 67 -11.08 13.85 2.62
C VAL A 67 -10.80 14.08 1.14
N ARG A 68 -9.65 14.66 0.78
CA ARG A 68 -9.26 14.87 -0.63
C ARG A 68 -9.14 13.54 -1.37
N TYR A 69 -8.50 12.54 -0.76
CA TYR A 69 -8.40 11.20 -1.35
C TYR A 69 -9.79 10.58 -1.56
N ARG A 70 -10.68 10.63 -0.55
CA ARG A 70 -12.06 10.12 -0.70
C ARG A 70 -12.81 10.77 -1.86
N LYS A 71 -12.75 12.11 -1.98
CA LYS A 71 -13.38 12.83 -3.09
C LYS A 71 -12.85 12.39 -4.46
N SER A 72 -11.54 12.15 -4.57
CA SER A 72 -10.94 11.68 -5.83
C SER A 72 -11.46 10.30 -6.25
N LEU A 73 -11.81 9.43 -5.29
CA LEU A 73 -12.39 8.12 -5.58
C LEU A 73 -13.84 8.25 -6.08
N ASP A 74 -14.62 9.17 -5.51
CA ASP A 74 -15.98 9.47 -5.96
C ASP A 74 -15.97 10.01 -7.42
N GLU A 75 -14.99 10.85 -7.77
CA GLU A 75 -14.80 11.38 -9.14
C GLU A 75 -14.37 10.30 -10.14
N GLN A 76 -13.45 9.43 -9.75
CA GLN A 76 -12.91 8.36 -10.62
C GLN A 76 -13.89 7.21 -10.83
N ASN A 77 -14.89 7.06 -9.95
CA ASN A 77 -15.81 5.94 -9.99
C ASN A 77 -17.26 6.40 -9.74
N PRO A 78 -17.94 6.99 -10.75
CA PRO A 78 -19.27 7.61 -10.59
C PRO A 78 -20.35 6.67 -10.05
N ASN A 79 -20.15 5.34 -10.17
CA ASN A 79 -21.07 4.31 -9.68
C ASN A 79 -20.95 4.02 -8.17
N THR A 80 -19.94 4.58 -7.46
CA THR A 80 -19.81 4.41 -6.00
C THR A 80 -21.01 4.97 -5.24
N LEU A 81 -21.63 6.05 -5.73
CA LEU A 81 -22.84 6.63 -5.16
C LEU A 81 -24.08 5.73 -5.29
N GLU A 82 -24.13 4.83 -6.29
CA GLU A 82 -25.23 3.87 -6.42
C GLU A 82 -25.07 2.67 -5.48
N GLN A 83 -23.84 2.18 -5.27
CA GLN A 83 -23.58 1.07 -4.36
C GLN A 83 -23.85 1.41 -2.89
N MET A 84 -23.58 2.65 -2.46
CA MET A 84 -23.89 3.08 -1.08
C MET A 84 -25.40 3.14 -0.81
N LYS A 85 -26.22 3.55 -1.80
CA LYS A 85 -27.69 3.56 -1.68
C LYS A 85 -28.33 2.17 -1.57
N LEU A 86 -27.61 1.11 -1.96
CA LEU A 86 -28.07 -0.28 -1.86
C LEU A 86 -27.74 -0.91 -0.50
N LEU A 87 -26.79 -0.34 0.25
CA LEU A 87 -26.39 -0.82 1.58
C LEU A 87 -27.20 -0.17 2.73
N ASP A 88 -27.92 0.92 2.44
CA ASP A 88 -28.81 1.63 3.38
C ASP A 88 -30.28 1.15 3.33
N LYS A 89 -30.54 -0.02 2.73
CA LYS A 89 -31.86 -0.70 2.71
C LYS A 89 -31.80 -2.03 3.45
#